data_AF-A0AAV5EDF8-F1
#
_entry.id   AF-A0AAV5EDF8-F1
#
_cell.length_a   1.000
_cell.length_b   1.000
_cell.length_c   1.000
_cell.angle_alpha   90.00
_cell.angle_beta   90.00
_cell.angle_gamma   90.00
#
_symmetry.space_group_name_H-M   'P 1'
#
loop_
_entity.id
_entity.type
_entity.pdbx_description
1 polymer ?
#
loop_
_entity_poly.entity_id
_entity_poly.type
_entity_poly.pdbx_seq_one_letter_code
_entity_poly.pdbx_strand_id
1 'polypeptide(L)'
;MSLTHYSRKKLVAHIVCLYALLIGVVNAASSDEHFVYSGFAGVNLTLDGAAMVTPAGLLELTNGTLRQKAHALHPAPFRFRNNGTSARSFSASFVFGILCPDADACGHGIVLFVAPGSYDLSSAFPSQYIGLVNGTTNGAAADHLFGVELDTDQNNEFRDIDGNHVGVDINGLISVDSASAGYYFNGDDKSGGFRNLTLASGEAMQVWVEYSGEAKRINVTMAALKMGRPAKPLISTTYDLSTVLADVAYVGFSSATGSFNSRHYVLGWSFAMDGPTPAIDISKLPKLPRFDPKRHAKLAEIIPPTATAAFIVSVGAIIVLAVRRRFRFRIIKGIASGLLYLHEDWEKVIIHRDVKASNVLLDSEMNGRLGDFGLARLYDHGANPHTTHVVGTIGYLAPELGRTSKATPLTDVFAFGIFILEVTCGQRPIKQDSNGDQLLLVDWVVGHWNTGSLIETVDARLHGSYDIDEVCLVLKLGLLCSHPLYSARPSMGQVVKYLDGDMALPELAPTEQSFQSLALMQSQGFDSYIMSYPSSVATMTTMCSLSGIG
;
A
#
# COMPACT_ATOMS: atom_id res chain seq x y z
N MET A 1 59.97 -9.44 26.43
CA MET A 1 59.54 -8.96 25.10
C MET A 1 59.75 -10.10 24.10
N SER A 2 58.75 -10.36 23.26
CA SER A 2 58.80 -11.28 22.10
C SER A 2 58.61 -12.80 22.31
N LEU A 3 57.41 -13.20 22.76
CA LEU A 3 56.81 -14.51 22.43
C LEU A 3 55.60 -14.38 21.48
N THR A 4 55.28 -13.16 21.04
CA THR A 4 54.18 -12.84 20.12
C THR A 4 54.58 -12.85 18.64
N HIS A 5 55.87 -12.97 18.32
CA HIS A 5 56.35 -12.79 16.94
C HIS A 5 56.39 -14.08 16.09
N TYR A 6 56.37 -15.26 16.72
CA TYR A 6 56.50 -16.55 16.02
C TYR A 6 55.15 -17.06 15.45
N SER A 7 54.01 -16.70 16.05
CA SER A 7 52.67 -17.15 15.62
C SER A 7 52.12 -16.39 14.40
N ARG A 8 52.48 -15.10 14.23
CA ARG A 8 51.99 -14.27 13.11
C ARG A 8 52.52 -14.72 11.73
N LYS A 9 53.74 -15.25 11.65
CA LYS A 9 54.34 -15.64 10.36
C LYS A 9 53.69 -16.87 9.73
N LYS A 10 53.20 -17.82 10.53
CA LYS A 10 52.48 -19.01 10.03
C LYS A 10 51.03 -18.67 9.62
N LEU A 11 50.39 -17.74 10.31
CA LEU A 11 49.04 -17.27 9.96
C LEU A 11 49.05 -16.47 8.63
N VAL A 12 50.05 -15.61 8.43
CA VAL A 12 50.22 -14.87 7.18
C VAL A 12 50.54 -15.82 6.01
N ALA A 13 51.34 -16.87 6.23
CA ALA A 13 51.61 -17.87 5.19
C ALA A 13 50.34 -18.65 4.78
N HIS A 14 49.42 -18.95 5.71
CA HIS A 14 48.15 -19.60 5.40
C HIS A 14 47.17 -18.64 4.70
N ILE A 15 47.15 -17.35 5.06
CA ILE A 15 46.36 -16.32 4.37
C ILE A 15 46.89 -16.09 2.96
N VAL A 16 48.20 -16.12 2.74
CA VAL A 16 48.82 -16.02 1.41
C VAL A 16 48.58 -17.28 0.58
N CYS A 17 48.55 -18.49 1.17
CA CYS A 17 48.12 -19.71 0.47
C CYS A 17 46.63 -19.69 0.10
N LEU A 18 45.76 -19.15 0.96
CA LEU A 18 44.34 -18.91 0.62
C LEU A 18 44.19 -17.83 -0.46
N TYR A 19 45.01 -16.77 -0.42
CA TYR A 19 45.07 -15.76 -1.49
C TYR A 19 45.60 -16.37 -2.80
N ALA A 20 46.57 -17.28 -2.77
CA ALA A 20 47.09 -17.96 -3.96
C ALA A 20 46.09 -19.00 -4.53
N LEU A 21 45.27 -19.62 -3.68
CA LEU A 21 44.15 -20.48 -4.11
C LEU A 21 42.96 -19.67 -4.66
N LEU A 22 42.74 -18.43 -4.17
CA LEU A 22 41.77 -17.47 -4.72
C LEU A 22 42.24 -16.79 -6.02
N ILE A 23 43.56 -16.64 -6.21
CA ILE A 23 44.17 -16.16 -7.46
C ILE A 23 44.30 -17.29 -8.50
N GLY A 24 44.12 -18.55 -8.09
CA GLY A 24 44.14 -19.73 -8.97
C GLY A 24 42.86 -19.98 -9.78
N VAL A 25 41.79 -19.20 -9.58
CA VAL A 25 40.60 -19.19 -10.46
C VAL A 25 40.68 -17.99 -11.43
N VAL A 26 41.86 -17.75 -11.99
CA VAL A 26 41.99 -17.02 -13.26
C VAL A 26 42.03 -18.08 -14.36
N ASN A 27 40.85 -18.47 -14.83
CA ASN A 27 40.52 -18.78 -16.22
C ASN A 27 39.20 -19.54 -16.28
N ALA A 28 38.11 -18.79 -16.29
CA ALA A 28 36.86 -19.22 -16.90
C ALA A 28 36.18 -18.03 -17.57
N ALA A 29 36.92 -17.24 -18.34
CA ALA A 29 36.33 -16.70 -19.56
C ALA A 29 36.20 -17.92 -20.48
N SER A 30 34.97 -18.37 -20.70
CA SER A 30 34.65 -19.42 -21.66
C SER A 30 35.37 -19.12 -22.97
N SER A 31 36.02 -20.14 -23.54
CA SER A 31 36.69 -20.10 -24.84
C SER A 31 35.74 -19.79 -26.00
N ASP A 32 34.43 -19.82 -25.76
CA ASP A 32 33.43 -19.39 -26.72
C ASP A 32 32.98 -17.97 -26.34
N GLU A 33 33.41 -16.99 -27.13
CA GLU A 33 32.88 -15.61 -27.09
C GLU A 33 31.42 -15.51 -27.60
N HIS A 34 30.71 -16.64 -27.62
CA HIS A 34 29.34 -16.79 -28.07
C HIS A 34 28.65 -17.98 -27.39
N PHE A 35 27.32 -18.02 -27.40
CA PHE A 35 26.55 -19.21 -27.06
C PHE A 35 25.23 -19.29 -27.86
N VAL A 36 24.63 -20.47 -27.86
CA VAL A 36 23.28 -20.69 -28.40
C VAL A 36 22.53 -21.75 -27.60
N TYR A 37 21.31 -21.41 -27.22
CA TYR A 37 20.32 -22.26 -26.55
C TYR A 37 19.10 -22.37 -27.46
N SER A 38 18.92 -23.52 -28.09
CA SER A 38 17.72 -23.84 -28.88
C SER A 38 16.76 -24.66 -28.02
N GLY A 39 16.28 -24.05 -26.94
CA GLY A 39 15.73 -24.72 -25.76
C GLY A 39 16.74 -24.78 -24.60
N PHE A 40 16.22 -24.96 -23.39
CA PHE A 40 16.97 -24.87 -22.14
C PHE A 40 17.08 -26.20 -21.37
N ALA A 41 16.58 -27.31 -21.91
CA ALA A 41 16.67 -28.61 -21.27
C ALA A 41 18.14 -28.99 -21.02
N GLY A 42 18.52 -29.16 -19.74
CA GLY A 42 19.89 -29.49 -19.32
C GLY A 42 20.88 -28.33 -19.40
N VAL A 43 20.43 -27.11 -19.73
CA VAL A 43 21.28 -25.90 -19.73
C VAL A 43 21.47 -25.43 -18.29
N ASN A 44 22.72 -25.17 -17.91
CA ASN A 44 23.07 -24.65 -16.60
C ASN A 44 23.01 -23.12 -16.59
N LEU A 45 21.83 -22.55 -16.36
CA LEU A 45 21.64 -21.12 -16.16
C LEU A 45 21.79 -20.74 -14.68
N THR A 46 22.23 -19.52 -14.41
CA THR A 46 22.09 -18.93 -13.08
C THR A 46 20.68 -18.35 -12.96
N LEU A 47 19.86 -18.91 -12.09
CA LEU A 47 18.46 -18.54 -11.92
C LEU A 47 18.23 -17.90 -10.55
N ASP A 48 17.44 -16.84 -10.51
CA ASP A 48 17.02 -16.13 -9.30
C ASP A 48 15.52 -15.77 -9.37
N GLY A 49 14.90 -15.60 -8.20
CA GLY A 49 13.48 -15.32 -8.09
C GLY A 49 12.60 -16.49 -8.57
N ALA A 50 11.58 -16.19 -9.38
CA ALA A 50 10.63 -17.19 -9.88
C ALA A 50 11.13 -17.95 -11.13
N ALA A 51 12.30 -17.61 -11.68
CA ALA A 51 12.79 -18.19 -12.92
C ALA A 51 13.08 -19.69 -12.78
N MET A 52 12.61 -20.49 -13.73
CA MET A 52 12.92 -21.91 -13.80
C MET A 52 12.96 -22.45 -15.23
N VAL A 53 13.70 -23.53 -15.44
CA VAL A 53 13.63 -24.32 -16.67
C VAL A 53 12.58 -25.42 -16.48
N THR A 54 11.53 -25.37 -17.28
CA THR A 54 10.46 -26.38 -17.26
C THR A 54 10.99 -27.74 -17.74
N PRO A 55 10.31 -28.87 -17.40
CA PRO A 55 10.67 -30.19 -17.94
C PRO A 55 10.67 -30.27 -19.47
N ALA A 56 9.91 -29.41 -20.14
CA ALA A 56 9.86 -29.30 -21.60
C ALA A 56 11.04 -28.50 -22.18
N GLY A 57 11.88 -27.88 -21.35
CA GLY A 57 13.02 -27.06 -21.77
C GLY A 57 12.69 -25.60 -22.08
N LEU A 58 11.51 -25.09 -21.68
CA LEU A 58 11.24 -23.65 -21.68
C LEU A 58 11.92 -22.99 -20.49
N LEU A 59 12.50 -21.81 -20.70
CA LEU A 59 12.82 -20.90 -19.60
C LEU A 59 11.54 -20.13 -19.25
N GLU A 60 10.91 -20.51 -18.15
CA GLU A 60 9.78 -19.78 -17.56
C GLU A 60 10.34 -18.73 -16.62
N LEU A 61 10.22 -17.45 -16.98
CA LEU A 61 10.59 -16.35 -16.11
C LEU A 61 9.48 -16.13 -15.08
N THR A 62 8.20 -16.11 -15.48
CA THR A 62 7.07 -15.99 -14.56
C THR A 62 5.94 -16.95 -14.92
N ASN A 63 5.21 -17.41 -13.89
CA ASN A 63 4.14 -18.42 -14.02
C ASN A 63 2.72 -17.85 -13.82
N GLY A 64 2.58 -16.53 -13.69
CA GLY A 64 1.31 -15.84 -13.47
C GLY A 64 0.92 -15.64 -12.00
N THR A 65 1.74 -16.09 -11.06
CA THR A 65 1.62 -15.69 -9.65
C THR A 65 1.89 -14.19 -9.52
N LEU A 66 1.09 -13.50 -8.70
CA LEU A 66 1.15 -12.05 -8.55
C LEU A 66 2.43 -11.59 -7.83
N ARG A 67 2.93 -10.41 -8.22
CA ARG A 67 4.05 -9.69 -7.56
C ARG A 67 5.33 -10.51 -7.41
N GLN A 68 5.70 -11.26 -8.44
CA GLN A 68 6.97 -11.97 -8.53
C GLN A 68 7.97 -11.20 -9.39
N LYS A 69 9.25 -11.48 -9.17
CA LYS A 69 10.35 -11.12 -10.06
C LYS A 69 11.18 -12.35 -10.36
N ALA A 70 11.87 -12.33 -11.48
CA ALA A 70 12.62 -13.48 -11.96
C ALA A 70 13.79 -13.04 -12.81
N HIS A 71 14.92 -13.70 -12.61
CA HIS A 71 16.14 -13.43 -13.35
C HIS A 71 16.77 -14.72 -13.84
N ALA A 72 17.26 -14.70 -15.07
CA ALA A 72 18.00 -15.82 -15.66
C ALA A 72 19.23 -15.30 -16.38
N LEU A 73 20.41 -15.74 -15.94
CA LEU A 73 21.69 -15.25 -16.46
C LEU A 73 22.46 -16.40 -17.12
N HIS A 74 23.19 -16.06 -18.18
CA HIS A 74 24.25 -16.93 -18.66
C HIS A 74 25.34 -17.02 -17.58
N PRO A 75 25.80 -18.22 -17.19
CA PRO A 75 26.66 -18.38 -16.01
C PRO A 75 28.06 -17.78 -16.16
N ALA A 76 28.55 -17.59 -17.38
CA ALA A 76 29.86 -16.98 -17.62
C ALA A 76 29.72 -15.49 -18.01
N PRO A 77 30.56 -14.59 -17.50
CA PRO A 77 30.55 -13.20 -17.93
C PRO A 77 31.30 -13.02 -19.26
N PHE A 78 31.01 -11.90 -19.94
CA PHE A 78 31.73 -11.46 -21.14
C PHE A 78 32.53 -10.20 -20.86
N ARG A 79 33.62 -10.00 -21.61
CA ARG A 79 34.35 -8.73 -21.61
C ARG A 79 33.73 -7.80 -22.64
N PHE A 80 33.12 -6.71 -22.19
CA PHE A 80 32.42 -5.72 -23.01
C PHE A 80 33.27 -4.51 -23.40
N ARG A 81 34.50 -4.38 -22.87
CA ARG A 81 35.41 -3.27 -23.23
C ARG A 81 36.73 -3.76 -23.82
N ASN A 82 37.24 -3.02 -24.79
CA ASN A 82 38.58 -3.16 -25.33
C ASN A 82 39.54 -2.34 -24.48
N ASN A 83 40.51 -3.01 -23.84
CA ASN A 83 41.52 -2.38 -22.98
C ASN A 83 40.93 -1.41 -21.93
N GLY A 84 39.70 -1.67 -21.46
CA GLY A 84 39.01 -0.83 -20.50
C GLY A 84 38.57 0.55 -21.00
N THR A 85 38.66 0.85 -22.30
CA THR A 85 38.35 2.19 -22.85
C THR A 85 37.10 2.18 -23.73
N SER A 86 37.13 1.50 -24.88
CA SER A 86 36.02 1.46 -25.85
C SER A 86 35.11 0.26 -25.63
N ALA A 87 33.81 0.40 -25.87
CA ALA A 87 32.89 -0.74 -25.84
C ALA A 87 33.10 -1.62 -27.08
N ARG A 88 33.08 -2.94 -26.87
CA ARG A 88 33.11 -3.97 -27.92
C ARG A 88 31.75 -4.06 -28.59
N SER A 89 31.73 -4.57 -29.82
CA SER A 89 30.46 -4.86 -30.47
C SER A 89 29.88 -6.15 -29.90
N PHE A 90 28.55 -6.28 -29.86
CA PHE A 90 27.92 -7.53 -29.49
C PHE A 90 26.57 -7.68 -30.19
N SER A 91 26.13 -8.93 -30.30
CA SER A 91 24.83 -9.28 -30.82
C SER A 91 24.14 -10.23 -29.87
N ALA A 92 22.83 -10.07 -29.69
CA ALA A 92 21.96 -10.98 -28.97
C ALA A 92 20.73 -11.30 -29.82
N SER A 93 20.23 -12.52 -29.73
CA SER A 93 18.94 -12.90 -30.29
C SER A 93 18.22 -13.83 -29.35
N PHE A 94 16.92 -13.65 -29.19
CA PHE A 94 16.13 -14.52 -28.35
C PHE A 94 14.72 -14.69 -28.90
N VAL A 95 14.16 -15.88 -28.67
CA VAL A 95 12.78 -16.22 -28.99
C VAL A 95 12.00 -16.21 -27.70
N PHE A 96 10.91 -15.47 -27.65
CA PHE A 96 10.09 -15.30 -26.46
C PHE A 96 8.61 -15.55 -26.76
N GLY A 97 7.83 -15.71 -25.70
CA GLY A 97 6.38 -15.67 -25.75
C GLY A 97 5.82 -15.13 -24.45
N ILE A 98 4.85 -14.22 -24.55
CA ILE A 98 4.13 -13.66 -23.41
C ILE A 98 2.68 -14.12 -23.49
N LEU A 99 2.20 -14.73 -22.42
CA LEU A 99 0.83 -15.23 -22.31
C LEU A 99 0.11 -14.47 -21.22
N CYS A 100 -0.98 -13.82 -21.61
CA CYS A 100 -1.89 -13.12 -20.73
C CYS A 100 -3.30 -13.70 -20.91
N PRO A 101 -3.90 -14.33 -19.87
CA PRO A 101 -5.24 -14.89 -19.94
C PRO A 101 -6.31 -13.83 -20.19
N ASP A 102 -6.05 -12.60 -19.73
CA ASP A 102 -6.84 -11.41 -20.02
C ASP A 102 -5.98 -10.47 -20.86
N ALA A 103 -6.43 -10.21 -22.09
CA ALA A 103 -5.65 -9.42 -23.06
C ALA A 103 -5.60 -7.94 -22.67
N ASP A 104 -6.59 -7.45 -21.90
CA ASP A 104 -6.69 -6.05 -21.47
C ASP A 104 -5.97 -5.79 -20.13
N ALA A 105 -5.41 -6.85 -19.50
CA ALA A 105 -4.77 -6.80 -18.19
C ALA A 105 -3.51 -7.66 -18.17
N CYS A 106 -2.43 -7.14 -18.76
CA CYS A 106 -1.16 -7.82 -18.96
C CYS A 106 0.00 -6.96 -18.44
N GLY A 107 0.99 -7.54 -17.76
CA GLY A 107 2.18 -6.82 -17.30
C GLY A 107 3.23 -7.73 -16.64
N HIS A 108 4.51 -7.38 -16.61
CA HIS A 108 5.09 -6.11 -17.07
C HIS A 108 6.18 -6.30 -18.12
N GLY A 109 6.29 -7.49 -18.72
CA GLY A 109 7.20 -7.71 -19.85
C GLY A 109 8.49 -8.45 -19.51
N ILE A 110 9.45 -8.36 -20.44
CA ILE A 110 10.76 -9.03 -20.40
C ILE A 110 11.83 -8.02 -20.76
N VAL A 111 12.93 -7.99 -20.00
CA VAL A 111 14.12 -7.19 -20.35
C VAL A 111 15.29 -8.13 -20.61
N LEU A 112 15.92 -8.03 -21.78
CA LEU A 112 17.29 -8.52 -21.97
C LEU A 112 18.24 -7.47 -21.40
N PHE A 113 19.04 -7.82 -20.40
CA PHE A 113 19.95 -6.86 -19.75
C PHE A 113 21.42 -7.28 -19.82
N VAL A 114 22.29 -6.28 -19.68
CA VAL A 114 23.72 -6.41 -19.41
C VAL A 114 24.05 -5.64 -18.14
N ALA A 115 24.63 -6.32 -17.14
CA ALA A 115 24.93 -5.74 -15.83
C ALA A 115 26.24 -6.30 -15.24
N PRO A 116 27.00 -5.53 -14.44
CA PRO A 116 28.19 -6.04 -13.77
C PRO A 116 27.81 -7.11 -12.73
N GLY A 117 28.75 -8.01 -12.40
CA GLY A 117 28.53 -9.04 -11.38
C GLY A 117 28.31 -8.50 -9.96
N SER A 118 28.57 -7.21 -9.73
CA SER A 118 28.27 -6.51 -8.48
C SER A 118 26.84 -5.97 -8.41
N TYR A 119 26.05 -6.05 -9.48
CA TYR A 119 24.68 -5.56 -9.51
C TYR A 119 23.76 -6.49 -8.73
N ASP A 120 23.02 -5.95 -7.76
CA ASP A 120 22.16 -6.73 -6.87
C ASP A 120 20.70 -6.77 -7.36
N LEU A 121 20.41 -7.78 -8.18
CA LEU A 121 19.07 -8.08 -8.68
C LEU A 121 18.08 -8.51 -7.57
N SER A 122 18.57 -8.97 -6.41
CA SER A 122 17.69 -9.39 -5.32
C SER A 122 16.91 -8.21 -4.72
N SER A 123 17.50 -7.01 -4.81
CA SER A 123 16.92 -5.75 -4.35
C SER A 123 15.88 -5.14 -5.30
N ALA A 124 15.78 -5.66 -6.52
CA ALA A 124 14.86 -5.14 -7.52
C ALA A 124 13.39 -5.37 -7.13
N PHE A 125 12.52 -4.49 -7.62
CA PHE A 125 11.08 -4.54 -7.34
C PHE A 125 10.32 -5.27 -8.46
N PRO A 126 9.23 -5.98 -8.11
CA PRO A 126 8.34 -6.54 -9.11
C PRO A 126 7.45 -5.44 -9.71
N SER A 127 6.34 -5.83 -10.35
CA SER A 127 5.38 -4.90 -10.97
C SER A 127 6.06 -4.04 -12.05
N GLN A 128 5.79 -2.73 -12.06
CA GLN A 128 6.27 -1.80 -13.08
C GLN A 128 7.79 -1.76 -13.23
N TYR A 129 8.56 -2.19 -12.23
CA TYR A 129 10.02 -2.15 -12.28
C TYR A 129 10.65 -3.34 -13.04
N ILE A 130 9.83 -4.23 -13.62
CA ILE A 130 10.18 -5.42 -14.44
C ILE A 130 11.26 -6.31 -13.80
N GLY A 131 11.37 -6.29 -12.46
CA GLY A 131 12.41 -7.02 -11.73
C GLY A 131 13.83 -6.48 -11.97
N LEU A 132 13.99 -5.38 -12.68
CA LEU A 132 15.30 -4.92 -13.12
C LEU A 132 15.91 -3.90 -12.16
N VAL A 133 15.10 -2.93 -11.71
CA VAL A 133 15.52 -1.84 -10.82
C VAL A 133 14.57 -1.75 -9.62
N ASN A 134 14.82 -0.81 -8.71
CA ASN A 134 13.89 -0.44 -7.64
C ASN A 134 13.68 1.08 -7.59
N GLY A 135 12.83 1.55 -6.67
CA GLY A 135 12.51 2.97 -6.57
C GLY A 135 13.69 3.90 -6.24
N THR A 136 14.85 3.36 -5.83
CA THR A 136 16.06 4.14 -5.53
C THR A 136 17.14 4.00 -6.60
N THR A 137 17.18 2.87 -7.31
CA THR A 137 18.21 2.58 -8.31
C THR A 137 17.78 2.96 -9.73
N ASN A 138 16.48 3.17 -9.98
CA ASN A 138 15.98 3.59 -11.28
C ASN A 138 16.60 4.93 -11.74
N GLY A 139 17.46 4.88 -12.76
CA GLY A 139 18.19 6.01 -13.31
C GLY A 139 19.58 6.25 -12.70
N ALA A 140 20.04 5.39 -11.78
CA ALA A 140 21.32 5.57 -11.11
C ALA A 140 22.49 5.17 -12.02
N ALA A 141 23.35 6.13 -12.39
CA ALA A 141 24.51 5.88 -13.25
C ALA A 141 25.53 4.85 -12.69
N ALA A 142 25.50 4.61 -11.38
CA ALA A 142 26.35 3.63 -10.71
C ALA A 142 25.94 2.17 -10.97
N ASP A 143 24.76 1.93 -11.53
CA ASP A 143 24.22 0.59 -11.79
C ASP A 143 24.87 -0.08 -13.00
N HIS A 144 25.43 0.72 -13.93
CA HIS A 144 26.09 0.24 -15.14
C HIS A 144 25.22 -0.71 -15.97
N LEU A 145 23.93 -0.35 -16.11
CA LEU A 145 22.90 -1.21 -16.66
C LEU A 145 22.53 -0.78 -18.08
N PHE A 146 22.49 -1.76 -18.99
CA PHE A 146 21.90 -1.63 -20.32
C PHE A 146 20.77 -2.65 -20.46
N GLY A 147 19.64 -2.24 -21.01
CA GLY A 147 18.47 -3.08 -21.22
C GLY A 147 17.85 -2.89 -22.60
N VAL A 148 17.22 -3.96 -23.11
CA VAL A 148 16.21 -3.87 -24.16
C VAL A 148 14.94 -4.50 -23.60
N GLU A 149 13.93 -3.68 -23.36
CA GLU A 149 12.66 -4.08 -22.78
C GLU A 149 11.61 -4.40 -23.84
N LEU A 150 10.76 -5.37 -23.51
CA LEU A 150 9.55 -5.74 -24.22
C LEU A 150 8.39 -5.51 -23.24
N ASP A 151 7.85 -4.29 -23.21
CA ASP A 151 6.86 -3.87 -22.24
C ASP A 151 5.43 -4.07 -22.76
N THR A 152 4.59 -4.65 -21.91
CA THR A 152 3.19 -4.97 -22.19
C THR A 152 2.21 -4.15 -21.35
N ASP A 153 2.69 -3.18 -20.58
CA ASP A 153 1.89 -2.29 -19.74
C ASP A 153 2.31 -0.83 -19.99
N GLN A 154 1.39 0.12 -19.84
CA GLN A 154 1.71 1.53 -20.04
C GLN A 154 1.86 2.23 -18.70
N ASN A 155 3.07 2.72 -18.40
CA ASN A 155 3.37 3.48 -17.21
C ASN A 155 3.77 4.94 -17.52
N ASN A 156 2.93 5.86 -17.07
CA ASN A 156 3.18 7.30 -17.21
C ASN A 156 4.40 7.79 -16.40
N GLU A 157 4.76 7.12 -15.29
CA GLU A 157 5.96 7.42 -14.50
C GLU A 157 7.24 7.20 -15.32
N PHE A 158 7.25 6.15 -16.15
CA PHE A 158 8.38 5.76 -16.98
C PHE A 158 8.31 6.32 -18.41
N ARG A 159 7.23 7.03 -18.71
CA ARG A 159 6.98 7.77 -19.97
C ARG A 159 6.77 6.84 -21.16
N ASP A 160 6.14 5.70 -20.90
CA ASP A 160 5.86 4.69 -21.89
C ASP A 160 4.94 5.23 -22.99
N ILE A 161 5.34 4.99 -24.24
CA ILE A 161 4.63 5.49 -25.41
C ILE A 161 3.26 4.83 -25.61
N ASP A 162 3.14 3.55 -25.22
CA ASP A 162 1.93 2.73 -25.22
C ASP A 162 2.17 1.46 -24.38
N GLY A 163 1.13 0.63 -24.18
CA GLY A 163 1.23 -0.62 -23.42
C GLY A 163 1.68 -1.83 -24.26
N ASN A 164 2.40 -1.63 -25.35
CA ASN A 164 2.88 -2.68 -26.25
C ASN A 164 4.10 -2.17 -27.03
N HIS A 165 5.19 -1.90 -26.33
CA HIS A 165 6.36 -1.26 -26.91
C HIS A 165 7.66 -2.03 -26.65
N VAL A 166 8.66 -1.71 -27.47
CA VAL A 166 10.05 -2.11 -27.27
C VAL A 166 10.83 -0.87 -26.87
N GLY A 167 11.68 -1.00 -25.88
CA GLY A 167 12.46 0.09 -25.31
C GLY A 167 13.96 -0.21 -25.26
N VAL A 168 14.77 0.85 -25.27
CA VAL A 168 16.22 0.78 -25.04
C VAL A 168 16.54 1.54 -23.76
N ASP A 169 17.00 0.81 -22.75
CA ASP A 169 17.15 1.32 -21.39
C ASP A 169 18.61 1.51 -21.01
N ILE A 170 18.88 2.62 -20.32
CA ILE A 170 20.20 2.96 -19.81
C ILE A 170 20.05 3.37 -18.34
N ASN A 171 20.56 2.53 -17.43
CA ASN A 171 20.52 2.72 -15.97
C ASN A 171 19.12 2.83 -15.32
N GLY A 172 18.04 2.75 -16.08
CA GLY A 172 16.66 2.88 -15.60
C GLY A 172 15.66 2.61 -16.71
N LEU A 173 14.37 2.59 -16.35
CA LEU A 173 13.26 2.21 -17.23
C LEU A 173 12.64 3.38 -18.01
N ILE A 174 13.24 4.56 -17.94
CA ILE A 174 12.89 5.62 -18.89
C ILE A 174 13.75 5.38 -20.13
N SER A 175 13.15 4.69 -21.10
CA SER A 175 13.77 4.37 -22.38
C SER A 175 14.41 5.59 -23.07
N VAL A 176 15.66 5.45 -23.54
CA VAL A 176 16.34 6.49 -24.33
C VAL A 176 15.81 6.55 -25.77
N ASP A 177 15.26 5.45 -26.26
CA ASP A 177 14.50 5.35 -27.51
C ASP A 177 13.52 4.18 -27.40
N SER A 178 12.34 4.31 -28.00
CA SER A 178 11.26 3.33 -27.88
C SER A 178 10.37 3.35 -29.12
N ALA A 179 9.77 2.20 -29.46
CA ALA A 179 8.81 2.09 -30.55
C ALA A 179 7.74 1.04 -30.25
N SER A 180 6.50 1.28 -30.69
CA SER A 180 5.43 0.28 -30.60
C SER A 180 5.88 -1.03 -31.24
N ALA A 181 5.55 -2.17 -30.64
CA ALA A 181 6.04 -3.46 -31.10
C ALA A 181 5.56 -3.77 -32.53
N GLY A 182 6.50 -4.10 -33.41
CA GLY A 182 6.22 -4.35 -34.82
C GLY A 182 7.48 -4.46 -35.68
N TYR A 183 7.30 -4.54 -36.99
CA TYR A 183 8.42 -4.65 -37.93
C TYR A 183 8.12 -4.07 -39.30
N TYR A 184 9.16 -3.69 -40.03
CA TYR A 184 9.06 -3.20 -41.40
C TYR A 184 9.31 -4.34 -42.39
N PHE A 185 8.44 -4.49 -43.40
CA PHE A 185 8.60 -5.51 -44.44
C PHE A 185 9.37 -4.96 -45.65
N ASN A 186 10.24 -5.79 -46.23
CA ASN A 186 10.86 -5.51 -47.53
C ASN A 186 10.04 -6.22 -48.63
N GLY A 187 9.00 -5.56 -49.14
CA GLY A 187 8.29 -5.97 -50.34
C GLY A 187 8.55 -5.00 -51.48
N ASP A 188 8.42 -5.46 -52.72
CA ASP A 188 8.69 -4.70 -53.96
C ASP A 188 7.86 -3.42 -54.15
N ASP A 189 6.91 -3.13 -53.27
CA ASP A 189 6.18 -1.87 -53.26
C ASP A 189 6.91 -0.81 -52.42
N LYS A 190 7.08 0.36 -53.02
CA LYS A 190 7.79 1.55 -52.50
C LYS A 190 7.21 2.16 -51.20
N SER A 191 6.40 1.43 -50.43
CA SER A 191 5.78 1.92 -49.20
C SER A 191 6.31 1.32 -47.90
N GLY A 192 7.13 0.25 -47.92
CA GLY A 192 7.86 -0.24 -46.73
C GLY A 192 7.03 -0.28 -45.44
N GLY A 193 5.79 -0.78 -45.52
CA GLY A 193 4.77 -0.61 -44.48
C GLY A 193 5.14 -1.26 -43.15
N PHE A 194 4.83 -0.56 -42.06
CA PHE A 194 4.96 -1.07 -40.70
C PHE A 194 3.88 -2.12 -40.41
N ARG A 195 4.26 -3.25 -39.80
CA ARG A 195 3.36 -4.31 -39.35
C ARG A 195 3.40 -4.40 -37.83
N ASN A 196 2.26 -4.10 -37.20
CA ASN A 196 2.10 -4.21 -35.76
C ASN A 196 2.24 -5.66 -35.28
N LEU A 197 2.85 -5.82 -34.12
CA LEU A 197 2.87 -7.07 -33.35
C LEU A 197 2.30 -6.80 -31.96
N THR A 198 1.57 -7.77 -31.41
CA THR A 198 1.11 -7.73 -30.02
C THR A 198 2.00 -8.63 -29.20
N LEU A 199 2.83 -8.06 -28.33
CA LEU A 199 3.81 -8.79 -27.51
C LEU A 199 3.15 -9.91 -26.69
N ALA A 200 1.99 -9.62 -26.11
CA ALA A 200 1.17 -10.55 -25.32
C ALA A 200 0.19 -11.42 -26.14
N SER A 201 0.47 -11.66 -27.43
CA SER A 201 -0.41 -12.45 -28.30
C SER A 201 -0.45 -13.95 -27.98
N GLY A 202 0.43 -14.46 -27.11
CA GLY A 202 0.62 -15.89 -26.87
C GLY A 202 1.36 -16.63 -28.00
N GLU A 203 1.74 -15.93 -29.07
CA GLU A 203 2.54 -16.48 -30.16
C GLU A 203 4.03 -16.19 -29.96
N ALA A 204 4.88 -17.09 -30.44
CA ALA A 204 6.32 -16.93 -30.33
C ALA A 204 6.84 -15.87 -31.31
N MET A 205 7.71 -14.99 -30.82
CA MET A 205 8.37 -13.93 -31.58
C MET A 205 9.87 -13.97 -31.35
N GLN A 206 10.65 -13.40 -32.27
CA GLN A 206 12.09 -13.32 -32.18
C GLN A 206 12.55 -11.87 -32.19
N VAL A 207 13.52 -11.57 -31.34
CA VAL A 207 14.20 -10.27 -31.24
C VAL A 207 15.68 -10.43 -31.58
N TRP A 208 16.26 -9.40 -32.18
CA TRP A 208 17.68 -9.23 -32.42
C TRP A 208 18.11 -7.88 -31.86
N VAL A 209 19.14 -7.88 -31.03
CA VAL A 209 19.78 -6.70 -30.47
C VAL A 209 21.22 -6.68 -30.97
N GLU A 210 21.62 -5.60 -31.63
CA GLU A 210 22.97 -5.44 -32.19
C GLU A 210 23.54 -4.11 -31.70
N TYR A 211 24.72 -4.17 -31.07
CA TYR A 211 25.49 -2.98 -30.72
C TYR A 211 26.78 -2.92 -31.53
N SER A 212 27.00 -1.81 -32.24
CA SER A 212 28.27 -1.50 -32.89
C SER A 212 29.09 -0.57 -32.01
N GLY A 213 30.23 -1.04 -31.51
CA GLY A 213 31.15 -0.21 -30.72
C GLY A 213 31.80 0.91 -31.53
N GLU A 214 32.03 0.69 -32.83
CA GLU A 214 32.58 1.69 -33.75
C GLU A 214 31.56 2.80 -34.06
N ALA A 215 30.35 2.42 -34.46
CA ALA A 215 29.30 3.38 -34.81
C ALA A 215 28.55 3.94 -33.59
N LYS A 216 28.81 3.38 -32.38
CA LYS A 216 28.08 3.66 -31.14
C LYS A 216 26.58 3.54 -31.34
N ARG A 217 26.15 2.48 -32.03
CA ARG A 217 24.77 2.32 -32.49
C ARG A 217 24.15 1.07 -31.93
N ILE A 218 22.95 1.20 -31.37
CA ILE A 218 22.11 0.12 -30.88
C ILE A 218 20.97 -0.05 -31.88
N ASN A 219 20.88 -1.23 -32.47
CA ASN A 219 19.78 -1.63 -33.33
C ASN A 219 18.96 -2.71 -32.62
N VAL A 220 17.64 -2.53 -32.58
CA VAL A 220 16.69 -3.55 -32.14
C VAL A 220 15.77 -3.89 -33.30
N THR A 221 15.68 -5.18 -33.63
CA THR A 221 14.80 -5.71 -34.67
C THR A 221 13.94 -6.80 -34.05
N MET A 222 12.68 -6.92 -34.45
CA MET A 222 11.81 -8.01 -34.03
C MET A 222 10.95 -8.53 -35.18
N ALA A 223 10.45 -9.76 -35.09
CA ALA A 223 9.46 -10.31 -36.00
C ALA A 223 8.75 -11.53 -35.38
N ALA A 224 7.63 -11.96 -35.98
CA ALA A 224 7.05 -13.26 -35.66
C ALA A 224 8.05 -14.40 -35.98
N LEU A 225 8.07 -15.47 -35.19
CA LEU A 225 9.13 -16.51 -35.23
C LEU A 225 9.39 -17.13 -36.61
N LYS A 226 8.36 -17.28 -37.46
CA LYS A 226 8.49 -17.88 -38.80
C LYS A 226 8.95 -16.89 -39.87
N MET A 227 9.14 -15.63 -39.52
CA MET A 227 9.64 -14.60 -40.41
C MET A 227 11.16 -14.49 -40.25
N GLY A 228 11.87 -14.34 -41.37
CA GLY A 228 13.29 -13.97 -41.32
C GLY A 228 13.49 -12.59 -40.73
N ARG A 229 14.69 -12.32 -40.21
CA ARG A 229 15.06 -11.01 -39.63
C ARG A 229 14.80 -9.88 -40.64
N PRO A 230 13.94 -8.89 -40.30
CA PRO A 230 13.77 -7.68 -41.11
C PRO A 230 15.09 -6.95 -41.35
N ALA A 231 15.26 -6.35 -42.54
CA ALA A 231 16.49 -5.59 -42.84
C ALA A 231 16.51 -4.21 -42.18
N LYS A 232 15.33 -3.58 -42.05
CA LYS A 232 15.18 -2.30 -41.35
C LYS A 232 14.89 -2.58 -39.87
N PRO A 233 15.71 -2.07 -38.93
CA PRO A 233 15.46 -2.25 -37.52
C PRO A 233 14.21 -1.48 -37.07
N LEU A 234 13.60 -1.94 -35.98
CA LEU A 234 12.51 -1.25 -35.31
C LEU A 234 13.02 0.02 -34.62
N ILE A 235 14.12 -0.12 -33.87
CA ILE A 235 14.82 0.97 -33.17
C ILE A 235 16.27 1.02 -33.67
N SER A 236 16.78 2.23 -33.93
CA SER A 236 18.18 2.45 -34.32
C SER A 236 18.66 3.74 -33.66
N THR A 237 19.17 3.63 -32.43
CA THR A 237 19.62 4.78 -31.64
C THR A 237 21.14 4.83 -31.53
N THR A 238 21.68 6.05 -31.41
CA THR A 238 23.13 6.25 -31.24
C THR A 238 23.42 6.53 -29.77
N TYR A 239 24.13 5.62 -29.11
CA TYR A 239 24.53 5.73 -27.72
C TYR A 239 25.90 5.09 -27.48
N ASP A 240 26.76 5.79 -26.72
CA ASP A 240 28.09 5.29 -26.36
C ASP A 240 28.04 4.40 -25.12
N LEU A 241 27.83 3.09 -25.32
CA LEU A 241 27.77 2.12 -24.22
C LEU A 241 29.10 1.97 -23.47
N SER A 242 30.21 2.53 -23.95
CA SER A 242 31.47 2.55 -23.18
C SER A 242 31.40 3.42 -21.92
N THR A 243 30.42 4.31 -21.86
CA THR A 243 30.13 5.16 -20.70
C THR A 243 29.29 4.44 -19.63
N VAL A 244 28.68 3.29 -19.98
CA VAL A 244 27.73 2.56 -19.14
C VAL A 244 28.29 1.20 -18.76
N LEU A 245 28.70 0.38 -19.73
CA LEU A 245 29.07 -1.00 -19.49
C LEU A 245 30.38 -1.13 -18.70
N ALA A 246 30.37 -2.02 -17.71
CA ALA A 246 31.59 -2.47 -17.03
C ALA A 246 32.52 -3.24 -17.99
N ASP A 247 33.80 -3.37 -17.64
CA ASP A 247 34.75 -4.16 -18.44
C ASP A 247 34.29 -5.62 -18.59
N VAL A 248 33.84 -6.21 -17.49
CA VAL A 248 33.31 -7.58 -17.42
C VAL A 248 31.89 -7.52 -16.87
N ALA A 249 30.93 -8.07 -17.61
CA ALA A 249 29.51 -8.04 -17.26
C ALA A 249 28.80 -9.34 -17.66
N TYR A 250 27.65 -9.57 -17.06
CA TYR A 250 26.77 -10.70 -17.36
C TYR A 250 25.64 -10.26 -18.27
N VAL A 251 25.17 -11.20 -19.08
CA VAL A 251 23.95 -11.06 -19.86
C VAL A 251 22.86 -11.92 -19.26
N GLY A 252 21.62 -11.43 -19.26
CA GLY A 252 20.51 -12.14 -18.66
C GLY A 252 19.15 -11.58 -19.06
N PHE A 253 18.12 -12.20 -18.53
CA PHE A 253 16.75 -11.75 -18.64
C PHE A 253 16.21 -11.38 -17.27
N SER A 254 15.46 -10.29 -17.22
CA SER A 254 14.62 -9.91 -16.09
C SER A 254 13.15 -9.93 -16.52
N SER A 255 12.27 -10.29 -15.61
CA SER A 255 10.83 -10.18 -15.78
C SER A 255 10.13 -10.09 -14.44
N ALA A 256 8.96 -9.46 -14.42
CA ALA A 256 8.12 -9.42 -13.24
C ALA A 256 6.64 -9.53 -13.57
N THR A 257 5.89 -9.93 -12.55
CA THR A 257 4.42 -9.80 -12.51
C THR A 257 4.04 -8.72 -11.51
N GLY A 258 2.91 -8.06 -11.76
CA GLY A 258 2.30 -7.13 -10.83
C GLY A 258 0.99 -7.68 -10.28
N SER A 259 -0.09 -6.92 -10.49
CA SER A 259 -1.45 -7.32 -10.14
C SER A 259 -2.12 -8.18 -11.23
N PHE A 260 -1.43 -8.40 -12.35
CA PHE A 260 -1.91 -9.14 -13.52
C PHE A 260 -1.33 -10.55 -13.58
N ASN A 261 -2.12 -11.49 -14.11
CA ASN A 261 -1.70 -12.87 -14.33
C ASN A 261 -0.99 -12.97 -15.67
N SER A 262 0.31 -12.69 -15.70
CA SER A 262 1.12 -12.73 -16.92
C SER A 262 2.23 -13.75 -16.81
N ARG A 263 2.45 -14.48 -17.90
CA ARG A 263 3.48 -15.52 -17.99
C ARG A 263 4.47 -15.17 -19.08
N HIS A 264 5.74 -15.12 -18.72
CA HIS A 264 6.82 -14.71 -19.60
C HIS A 264 7.77 -15.88 -19.83
N TYR A 265 7.98 -16.25 -21.10
CA TYR A 265 8.84 -17.37 -21.47
C TYR A 265 9.90 -16.94 -22.47
N VAL A 266 11.09 -17.54 -22.33
CA VAL A 266 12.12 -17.57 -23.36
C VAL A 266 12.24 -19.00 -23.87
N LEU A 267 12.16 -19.18 -25.18
CA LEU A 267 12.22 -20.48 -25.85
C LEU A 267 13.63 -20.79 -26.33
N GLY A 268 14.38 -19.75 -26.72
CA GLY A 268 15.76 -19.88 -27.16
C GLY A 268 16.50 -18.56 -27.05
N TRP A 269 17.82 -18.62 -26.93
CA TRP A 269 18.66 -17.46 -26.67
C TRP A 269 20.05 -17.69 -27.24
N SER A 270 20.58 -16.69 -27.95
CA SER A 270 21.93 -16.69 -28.49
C SER A 270 22.58 -15.34 -28.30
N PHE A 271 23.90 -15.36 -28.14
CA PHE A 271 24.72 -14.18 -27.91
C PHE A 271 26.09 -14.36 -28.57
N ALA A 272 26.71 -13.29 -29.03
CA ALA A 272 28.08 -13.27 -29.53
C ALA A 272 28.74 -11.90 -29.31
N MET A 273 30.01 -11.91 -28.93
CA MET A 273 30.88 -10.72 -28.97
C MET A 273 31.48 -10.56 -30.37
N ASP A 274 31.62 -9.30 -30.82
CA ASP A 274 32.30 -8.88 -32.05
C ASP A 274 31.86 -9.62 -33.33
N GLY A 275 30.63 -10.13 -33.35
CA GLY A 275 30.11 -10.88 -34.47
C GLY A 275 28.60 -11.15 -34.38
N PRO A 276 28.03 -11.79 -35.41
CA PRO A 276 26.63 -12.21 -35.40
C PRO A 276 26.42 -13.39 -34.45
N THR A 277 25.22 -13.49 -33.87
CA THR A 277 24.84 -14.65 -33.06
C THR A 277 24.77 -15.94 -33.88
N PRO A 278 25.20 -17.09 -33.35
CA PRO A 278 24.82 -18.38 -33.91
C PRO A 278 23.29 -18.49 -34.08
N ALA A 279 22.84 -19.14 -35.15
CA ALA A 279 21.41 -19.26 -35.41
C ALA A 279 20.72 -20.18 -34.38
N ILE A 280 19.60 -19.72 -33.83
CA ILE A 280 18.71 -20.54 -32.99
C ILE A 280 17.99 -21.55 -33.90
N ASP A 281 18.12 -22.84 -33.58
CA ASP A 281 17.44 -23.91 -34.31
C ASP A 281 15.95 -23.95 -33.92
N ILE A 282 15.14 -23.26 -34.72
CA ILE A 282 13.68 -23.11 -34.50
C ILE A 282 12.99 -24.48 -34.43
N SER A 283 13.52 -25.51 -35.10
CA SER A 283 12.93 -26.86 -35.09
C SER A 283 13.04 -27.57 -33.74
N LYS A 284 14.00 -27.15 -32.90
CA LYS A 284 14.25 -27.70 -31.56
C LYS A 284 13.55 -26.92 -30.45
N LEU A 285 12.96 -25.77 -30.77
CA LEU A 285 12.36 -24.92 -29.75
C LEU A 285 11.18 -25.63 -29.05
N PRO A 286 11.11 -25.56 -27.72
CA PRO A 286 9.97 -26.08 -26.98
C PRO A 286 8.72 -25.27 -27.29
N LYS A 287 7.56 -25.92 -27.21
CA LYS A 287 6.27 -25.28 -27.54
C LYS A 287 5.77 -24.47 -26.35
N LEU A 288 5.27 -23.26 -26.64
CA LEU A 288 4.54 -22.47 -25.64
C LEU A 288 3.32 -23.26 -25.12
N PRO A 289 2.98 -23.14 -23.82
CA PRO A 289 1.76 -23.72 -23.29
C PRO A 289 0.54 -23.18 -24.03
N ARG A 290 -0.39 -24.04 -24.44
CA ARG A 290 -1.66 -23.57 -25.00
C ARG A 290 -2.60 -23.22 -23.85
N PHE A 291 -3.07 -21.98 -23.84
CA PHE A 291 -4.22 -21.62 -23.03
C PHE A 291 -5.46 -22.22 -23.71
N ASP A 292 -6.12 -23.17 -23.04
CA ASP A 292 -7.45 -23.63 -23.43
C ASP A 292 -8.47 -22.81 -22.63
N PRO A 293 -9.16 -21.83 -23.24
CA PRO A 293 -10.12 -20.98 -22.54
C PRO A 293 -11.21 -21.80 -21.81
N LYS A 294 -11.44 -23.06 -22.24
CA LYS A 294 -12.50 -23.93 -21.71
C LYS A 294 -12.13 -24.67 -20.44
N ARG A 295 -10.86 -24.76 -20.03
CA ARG A 295 -10.46 -25.56 -18.87
C ARG A 295 -10.60 -24.81 -17.52
N HIS A 296 -10.75 -23.49 -17.55
CA HIS A 296 -10.99 -22.67 -16.37
C HIS A 296 -12.47 -22.36 -16.09
N ALA A 297 -13.39 -22.75 -16.97
CA ALA A 297 -14.83 -22.63 -16.73
C ALA A 297 -15.43 -23.72 -15.82
N LYS A 298 -14.61 -24.68 -15.33
CA LYS A 298 -15.09 -25.81 -14.52
C LYS A 298 -14.79 -25.72 -13.02
N LEU A 299 -14.28 -24.58 -12.56
CA LEU A 299 -14.18 -24.23 -11.13
C LEU A 299 -14.90 -22.93 -10.78
N ALA A 300 -15.58 -22.31 -11.75
CA ALA A 300 -16.55 -21.23 -11.51
C ALA A 300 -17.95 -21.83 -11.32
N GLU A 301 -18.08 -22.78 -10.41
CA GLU A 301 -19.35 -22.98 -9.74
C GLU A 301 -19.21 -22.36 -8.36
N ILE A 302 -20.09 -21.37 -8.09
CA ILE A 302 -20.26 -20.59 -6.86
C ILE A 302 -19.44 -19.28 -6.83
N ILE A 303 -19.95 -18.22 -7.48
CA ILE A 303 -20.58 -16.98 -6.91
C ILE A 303 -20.57 -15.86 -8.00
N PRO A 304 -21.67 -15.11 -8.27
CA PRO A 304 -21.75 -14.12 -9.36
C PRO A 304 -20.92 -12.82 -9.13
N PRO A 305 -20.60 -12.03 -10.18
CA PRO A 305 -19.79 -10.79 -10.14
C PRO A 305 -20.32 -9.67 -9.23
N THR A 306 -21.60 -9.72 -8.86
CA THR A 306 -22.17 -8.84 -7.83
C THR A 306 -21.51 -9.06 -6.47
N ALA A 307 -21.04 -10.28 -6.19
CA ALA A 307 -20.39 -10.60 -4.93
C ALA A 307 -18.96 -10.08 -4.84
N THR A 308 -18.22 -9.87 -5.93
CA THR A 308 -16.82 -9.37 -5.84
C THR A 308 -16.77 -7.87 -5.56
N ALA A 309 -17.64 -7.08 -6.19
CA ALA A 309 -17.80 -5.67 -5.86
C ALA A 309 -18.43 -5.50 -4.47
N ALA A 310 -19.45 -6.31 -4.14
CA ALA A 310 -20.01 -6.33 -2.79
C ALA A 310 -18.97 -6.80 -1.77
N PHE A 311 -18.06 -7.72 -2.09
CA PHE A 311 -16.99 -8.20 -1.21
C PHE A 311 -15.90 -7.15 -1.01
N ILE A 312 -15.48 -6.41 -2.02
CA ILE A 312 -14.50 -5.33 -1.86
C ILE A 312 -15.12 -4.14 -1.11
N VAL A 313 -16.37 -3.78 -1.41
CA VAL A 313 -17.11 -2.75 -0.66
C VAL A 313 -17.39 -3.21 0.77
N SER A 314 -17.73 -4.48 0.99
CA SER A 314 -17.97 -5.01 2.34
C SER A 314 -16.69 -5.25 3.10
N VAL A 315 -15.58 -5.68 2.51
CA VAL A 315 -14.27 -5.77 3.17
C VAL A 315 -13.72 -4.37 3.45
N GLY A 316 -13.85 -3.43 2.50
CA GLY A 316 -13.53 -2.02 2.72
C GLY A 316 -14.38 -1.41 3.83
N ALA A 317 -15.69 -1.69 3.84
CA ALA A 317 -16.59 -1.28 4.91
C ALA A 317 -16.25 -1.98 6.23
N ILE A 318 -15.96 -3.28 6.26
CA ILE A 318 -15.58 -4.05 7.45
C ILE A 318 -14.27 -3.52 8.00
N ILE A 319 -13.29 -3.19 7.15
CA ILE A 319 -12.03 -2.56 7.57
C ILE A 319 -12.31 -1.16 8.11
N VAL A 320 -13.09 -0.32 7.43
CA VAL A 320 -13.48 1.01 7.92
C VAL A 320 -14.28 0.92 9.23
N LEU A 321 -15.15 -0.07 9.38
CA LEU A 321 -15.95 -0.32 10.58
C LEU A 321 -15.09 -0.87 11.72
N ALA A 322 -14.16 -1.78 11.45
CA ALA A 322 -13.20 -2.32 12.42
C ALA A 322 -12.18 -1.24 12.88
N VAL A 323 -11.78 -0.36 11.97
CA VAL A 323 -10.95 0.82 12.23
C VAL A 323 -11.76 1.84 13.06
N ARG A 324 -13.00 2.15 12.70
CA ARG A 324 -13.92 2.98 13.51
C ARG A 324 -14.20 2.40 14.90
N ARG A 325 -14.28 1.07 15.03
CA ARG A 325 -14.50 0.32 16.29
C ARG A 325 -13.36 0.56 17.28
N ARG A 326 -12.11 0.32 16.89
CA ARG A 326 -10.94 0.50 17.78
C ARG A 326 -10.77 1.95 18.24
N PHE A 327 -11.24 2.91 17.43
CA PHE A 327 -11.08 4.32 17.77
C PHE A 327 -12.08 4.82 18.81
N ARG A 328 -13.35 4.40 18.82
CA ARG A 328 -14.34 4.94 19.78
C ARG A 328 -13.98 4.62 21.23
N PHE A 329 -13.64 3.37 21.52
CA PHE A 329 -13.24 2.95 22.86
C PHE A 329 -11.95 3.67 23.31
N ARG A 330 -10.97 3.80 22.40
CA ARG A 330 -9.73 4.53 22.69
C ARG A 330 -9.95 6.04 22.87
N ILE A 331 -10.88 6.65 22.15
CA ILE A 331 -11.29 8.05 22.33
C ILE A 331 -11.89 8.23 23.73
N ILE A 332 -12.80 7.35 24.16
CA ILE A 332 -13.39 7.38 25.50
C ILE A 332 -12.29 7.31 26.57
N LYS A 333 -11.33 6.37 26.43
CA LYS A 333 -10.17 6.28 27.33
C LYS A 333 -9.30 7.54 27.35
N GLY A 334 -9.02 8.12 26.18
CA GLY A 334 -8.24 9.35 26.06
C GLY A 334 -8.89 10.52 26.78
N ILE A 335 -10.21 10.70 26.61
CA ILE A 335 -10.96 11.76 27.29
C ILE A 335 -11.09 11.49 28.79
N ALA A 336 -11.29 10.24 29.21
CA ALA A 336 -11.31 9.88 30.62
C ALA A 336 -9.98 10.21 31.31
N SER A 337 -8.86 9.87 30.67
CA SER A 337 -7.51 10.17 31.18
C SER A 337 -7.26 11.68 31.24
N GLY A 338 -7.71 12.43 30.23
CA GLY A 338 -7.63 13.88 30.23
C GLY A 338 -8.43 14.53 31.36
N LEU A 339 -9.66 14.07 31.62
CA LEU A 339 -10.48 14.57 32.72
C LEU A 339 -9.94 14.16 34.10
N LEU A 340 -9.42 12.93 34.24
CA LEU A 340 -8.71 12.50 35.44
C LEU A 340 -7.57 13.46 35.78
N TYR A 341 -6.75 13.79 34.77
CA TYR A 341 -5.64 14.74 34.96
C TYR A 341 -6.12 16.11 35.43
N LEU A 342 -7.21 16.63 34.84
CA LEU A 342 -7.77 17.93 35.21
C LEU A 342 -8.40 17.94 36.61
N HIS A 343 -8.99 16.83 37.04
CA HIS A 343 -9.73 16.75 38.29
C HIS A 343 -8.89 16.34 39.50
N GLU A 344 -7.89 15.48 39.31
CA GLU A 344 -7.21 14.77 40.40
C GLU A 344 -5.67 14.86 40.34
N ASP A 345 -5.04 14.82 39.15
CA ASP A 345 -3.57 14.71 39.06
C ASP A 345 -2.84 16.07 38.96
N TRP A 346 -3.53 17.14 38.55
CA TRP A 346 -2.93 18.46 38.44
C TRP A 346 -2.86 19.18 39.80
N GLU A 347 -2.04 20.23 39.92
CA GLU A 347 -1.91 21.02 41.17
C GLU A 347 -3.23 21.69 41.61
N LYS A 348 -4.09 22.02 40.64
CA LYS A 348 -5.42 22.61 40.84
C LYS A 348 -6.51 21.76 40.20
N VAL A 349 -7.69 21.79 40.79
CA VAL A 349 -8.88 21.18 40.20
C VAL A 349 -9.39 22.07 39.07
N ILE A 350 -9.36 21.56 37.84
CA ILE A 350 -9.88 22.25 36.66
C ILE A 350 -11.22 21.61 36.27
N ILE A 351 -12.30 22.37 36.36
CA ILE A 351 -13.63 21.95 35.90
C ILE A 351 -13.81 22.49 34.48
N HIS A 352 -13.97 21.60 33.50
CA HIS A 352 -14.04 21.93 32.07
C HIS A 352 -15.35 22.64 31.69
N ARG A 353 -16.49 22.15 32.20
CA ARG A 353 -17.85 22.71 32.05
C ARG A 353 -18.47 22.63 30.65
N ASP A 354 -17.71 22.22 29.64
CA ASP A 354 -18.23 21.98 28.28
C ASP A 354 -17.67 20.69 27.63
N VAL A 355 -17.72 19.58 28.38
CA VAL A 355 -17.36 18.26 27.86
C VAL A 355 -18.45 17.79 26.90
N LYS A 356 -18.10 17.61 25.61
CA LYS A 356 -19.01 17.14 24.55
C LYS A 356 -18.22 16.61 23.35
N ALA A 357 -18.85 15.81 22.50
CA ALA A 357 -18.17 15.22 21.34
C ALA A 357 -17.58 16.26 20.37
N SER A 358 -18.21 17.43 20.19
CA SER A 358 -17.67 18.47 19.30
C SER A 358 -16.41 19.17 19.83
N ASN A 359 -16.11 19.01 21.13
CA ASN A 359 -14.91 19.55 21.76
C ASN A 359 -13.80 18.49 21.92
N VAL A 360 -14.03 17.29 21.36
CA VAL A 360 -13.01 16.24 21.30
C VAL A 360 -12.28 16.31 19.97
N LEU A 361 -10.98 16.59 20.04
CA LEU A 361 -10.07 16.61 18.90
C LEU A 361 -9.42 15.23 18.75
N LEU A 362 -9.13 14.85 17.50
CA LEU A 362 -8.43 13.61 17.18
C LEU A 362 -7.05 13.94 16.63
N ASP A 363 -6.01 13.32 17.19
CA ASP A 363 -4.65 13.45 16.65
C ASP A 363 -4.37 12.45 15.50
N SER A 364 -3.17 12.53 14.92
CA SER A 364 -2.71 11.67 13.81
C SER A 364 -2.72 10.18 14.13
N GLU A 365 -2.66 9.84 15.41
CA GLU A 365 -2.73 8.47 15.87
C GLU A 365 -4.16 8.04 16.21
N MET A 366 -5.16 8.93 16.04
CA MET A 366 -6.57 8.74 16.39
C MET A 366 -6.81 8.57 17.90
N ASN A 367 -6.06 9.30 18.72
CA ASN A 367 -6.33 9.45 20.15
C ASN A 367 -7.23 10.66 20.39
N GLY A 368 -8.18 10.53 21.33
CA GLY A 368 -9.07 11.62 21.73
C GLY A 368 -8.38 12.60 22.68
N ARG A 369 -8.45 13.90 22.38
CA ARG A 369 -7.92 14.98 23.21
C ARG A 369 -9.03 15.99 23.50
N LEU A 370 -9.19 16.37 24.76
CA LEU A 370 -10.18 17.36 25.16
C LEU A 370 -9.70 18.77 24.80
N GLY A 371 -10.52 19.53 24.10
CA GLY A 371 -10.26 20.92 23.72
C GLY A 371 -11.35 21.87 24.22
N ASP A 372 -11.18 23.16 23.92
CA ASP A 372 -12.08 24.26 24.27
C ASP A 372 -12.33 24.47 25.79
N PHE A 373 -11.33 25.06 26.45
CA PHE A 373 -11.37 25.43 27.86
C PHE A 373 -11.99 26.82 28.11
N GLY A 374 -12.73 27.39 27.14
CA GLY A 374 -13.26 28.75 27.24
C GLY A 374 -14.23 28.98 28.41
N LEU A 375 -14.84 27.91 28.94
CA LEU A 375 -15.74 27.95 30.09
C LEU A 375 -15.12 27.40 31.38
N ALA A 376 -13.88 26.93 31.33
CA ALA A 376 -13.23 26.19 32.41
C ALA A 376 -12.97 27.05 33.65
N ARG A 377 -12.91 26.41 34.82
CA ARG A 377 -12.69 27.06 36.11
C ARG A 377 -11.65 26.32 36.94
N LEU A 378 -10.76 27.06 37.59
CA LEU A 378 -9.72 26.53 38.45
C LEU A 378 -10.07 26.73 39.92
N TYR A 379 -9.86 25.70 40.72
CA TYR A 379 -10.06 25.70 42.17
C TYR A 379 -8.85 25.05 42.87
N ASP A 380 -8.57 25.49 44.08
CA ASP A 380 -7.60 24.78 44.93
C ASP A 380 -8.24 23.49 45.47
N HIS A 381 -7.44 22.46 45.71
CA HIS A 381 -7.92 21.18 46.22
C HIS A 381 -8.63 21.36 47.58
N GLY A 382 -9.86 20.85 47.68
CA GLY A 382 -10.69 20.96 48.88
C GLY A 382 -11.44 22.30 49.05
N ALA A 383 -11.32 23.23 48.10
CA ALA A 383 -12.10 24.47 48.12
C ALA A 383 -13.59 24.23 47.81
N ASN A 384 -14.48 24.97 48.47
CA ASN A 384 -15.91 24.91 48.18
C ASN A 384 -16.24 25.61 46.85
N PRO A 385 -16.96 24.96 45.91
CA PRO A 385 -17.38 25.58 44.66
C PRO A 385 -18.29 26.79 44.92
N HIS A 386 -17.93 27.94 44.36
CA HIS A 386 -18.78 29.14 44.35
C HIS A 386 -19.91 29.02 43.31
N THR A 387 -21.02 29.72 43.53
CA THR A 387 -22.10 29.84 42.54
C THR A 387 -21.60 30.56 41.29
N THR A 388 -21.85 29.99 40.11
CA THR A 388 -21.42 30.48 38.80
C THR A 388 -22.63 30.63 37.87
N HIS A 389 -22.52 31.37 36.77
CA HIS A 389 -23.57 31.33 35.74
C HIS A 389 -23.66 29.92 35.15
N VAL A 390 -24.90 29.43 34.97
CA VAL A 390 -25.18 28.19 34.24
C VAL A 390 -24.76 28.41 32.78
N VAL A 391 -23.70 27.72 32.37
CA VAL A 391 -23.13 27.74 31.01
C VAL A 391 -22.71 26.33 30.64
N GLY A 392 -22.70 26.04 29.35
CA GLY A 392 -22.40 24.73 28.78
C GLY A 392 -23.45 24.34 27.76
N THR A 393 -23.28 23.17 27.16
CA THR A 393 -24.11 22.72 26.04
C THR A 393 -25.34 21.95 26.51
N ILE A 394 -26.52 22.40 26.07
CA ILE A 394 -27.80 21.77 26.38
C ILE A 394 -27.78 20.30 25.94
N GLY A 395 -28.20 19.39 26.83
CA GLY A 395 -28.11 17.94 26.66
C GLY A 395 -26.94 17.28 27.39
N TYR A 396 -25.87 18.02 27.70
CA TYR A 396 -24.74 17.56 28.54
C TYR A 396 -24.75 18.19 29.94
N LEU A 397 -25.63 19.15 30.19
CA LEU A 397 -25.72 19.85 31.47
C LEU A 397 -26.26 18.92 32.57
N ALA A 398 -25.48 18.78 33.64
CA ALA A 398 -25.91 18.04 34.82
C ALA A 398 -27.15 18.69 35.46
N PRO A 399 -28.16 17.91 35.88
CA PRO A 399 -29.43 18.44 36.36
C PRO A 399 -29.28 19.34 37.59
N GLU A 400 -28.33 19.06 38.48
CA GLU A 400 -28.09 19.85 39.67
C GLU A 400 -27.52 21.26 39.39
N LEU A 401 -27.01 21.51 38.18
CA LEU A 401 -26.45 22.80 37.80
C LEU A 401 -27.56 23.86 37.68
N GLY A 402 -28.77 23.48 37.24
CA GLY A 402 -29.93 24.38 37.17
C GLY A 402 -30.38 24.89 38.56
N ARG A 403 -30.20 24.08 39.60
CA ARG A 403 -30.58 24.43 40.98
C ARG A 403 -29.48 25.16 41.74
N THR A 404 -28.26 24.63 41.65
CA THR A 404 -27.16 25.07 42.51
C THR A 404 -26.29 26.13 41.85
N SER A 405 -26.28 26.19 40.51
CA SER A 405 -25.35 27.02 39.75
C SER A 405 -23.87 26.72 40.07
N LYS A 406 -23.59 25.58 40.71
CA LYS A 406 -22.24 25.19 41.16
C LYS A 406 -21.70 24.09 40.26
N ALA A 407 -20.73 24.44 39.43
CA ALA A 407 -19.97 23.45 38.68
C ALA A 407 -19.04 22.68 39.62
N THR A 408 -18.97 21.36 39.46
CA THR A 408 -18.11 20.45 40.24
C THR A 408 -17.44 19.44 39.28
N PRO A 409 -16.38 18.73 39.68
CA PRO A 409 -15.88 17.59 38.90
C PRO A 409 -17.00 16.61 38.50
N LEU A 410 -17.98 16.38 39.37
CA LEU A 410 -19.12 15.50 39.09
C LEU A 410 -20.09 16.05 38.04
N THR A 411 -20.08 17.37 37.78
CA THR A 411 -20.82 17.94 36.63
C THR A 411 -20.14 17.61 35.30
N ASP A 412 -18.80 17.58 35.26
CA ASP A 412 -18.05 17.10 34.09
C ASP A 412 -18.20 15.59 33.91
N VAL A 413 -18.27 14.82 35.01
CA VAL A 413 -18.54 13.36 34.95
C VAL A 413 -19.91 13.08 34.31
N PHE A 414 -20.93 13.88 34.63
CA PHE A 414 -22.24 13.76 33.96
C PHE A 414 -22.13 14.01 32.46
N ALA A 415 -21.50 15.12 32.08
CA ALA A 415 -21.29 15.46 30.67
C ALA A 415 -20.46 14.38 29.94
N PHE A 416 -19.46 13.80 30.61
CA PHE A 416 -18.69 12.67 30.12
C PHE A 416 -19.55 11.41 29.95
N GLY A 417 -20.49 11.14 30.85
CA GLY A 417 -21.48 10.06 30.72
C GLY A 417 -22.34 10.24 29.46
N ILE A 418 -22.87 11.44 29.24
CA ILE A 418 -23.61 11.76 28.01
C ILE A 418 -22.73 11.61 26.76
N PHE A 419 -21.47 12.05 26.82
CA PHE A 419 -20.51 11.88 25.73
C PHE A 419 -20.25 10.40 25.41
N ILE A 420 -20.10 9.53 26.42
CA ILE A 420 -19.96 8.09 26.21
C ILE A 420 -21.20 7.54 25.49
N LEU A 421 -22.40 7.90 25.95
CA LEU A 421 -23.65 7.44 25.35
C LEU A 421 -23.77 7.94 23.90
N GLU A 422 -23.45 9.20 23.63
CA GLU A 422 -23.44 9.77 22.29
C GLU A 422 -22.48 9.03 21.35
N VAL A 423 -21.24 8.80 21.78
CA VAL A 423 -20.21 8.12 20.97
C VAL A 423 -20.60 6.65 20.72
N THR A 424 -21.17 5.98 21.72
CA THR A 424 -21.52 4.56 21.64
C THR A 424 -22.80 4.34 20.82
N CYS A 425 -23.83 5.15 21.04
CA CYS A 425 -25.09 5.08 20.32
C CYS A 425 -25.02 5.75 18.94
N GLY A 426 -24.05 6.65 18.71
CA GLY A 426 -23.92 7.42 17.47
C GLY A 426 -25.06 8.41 17.24
N GLN A 427 -25.68 8.88 18.33
CA GLN A 427 -26.90 9.67 18.32
C GLN A 427 -26.68 10.94 19.14
N ARG A 428 -27.26 12.07 18.71
CA ARG A 428 -27.18 13.32 19.49
C ARG A 428 -27.89 13.17 20.85
N PRO A 429 -27.41 13.85 21.91
CA PRO A 429 -28.03 13.78 23.24
C PRO A 429 -29.49 14.22 23.31
N ILE A 430 -29.92 15.08 22.38
CA ILE A 430 -31.31 15.52 22.23
C ILE A 430 -31.75 15.20 20.81
N LYS A 431 -32.88 14.51 20.68
CA LYS A 431 -33.58 14.28 19.41
C LYS A 431 -34.98 14.86 19.48
N GLN A 432 -35.52 15.22 18.32
CA GLN A 432 -36.95 15.47 18.17
C GLN A 432 -37.60 14.20 17.62
N ASP A 433 -38.72 13.80 18.21
CA ASP A 433 -39.56 12.75 17.67
C ASP A 433 -40.44 13.26 16.51
N SER A 434 -41.25 12.37 15.93
CA SER A 434 -42.15 12.71 14.82
C SER A 434 -43.26 13.70 15.19
N ASN A 435 -43.52 13.89 16.49
CA ASN A 435 -44.51 14.81 17.03
C ASN A 435 -43.89 16.16 17.44
N GLY A 436 -42.55 16.29 17.35
CA GLY A 436 -41.81 17.49 17.75
C GLY A 436 -41.38 17.49 19.22
N ASP A 437 -41.65 16.42 19.97
CA ASP A 437 -41.25 16.28 21.36
C ASP A 437 -39.76 15.96 21.48
N GLN A 438 -39.09 16.54 22.47
CA GLN A 438 -37.67 16.31 22.70
C GLN A 438 -37.46 15.03 23.51
N LEU A 439 -36.70 14.10 22.94
CA LEU A 439 -36.26 12.87 23.58
C LEU A 439 -34.78 12.97 23.95
N LEU A 440 -34.47 12.71 25.22
CA LEU A 440 -33.09 12.62 25.70
C LEU A 440 -32.51 11.24 25.42
N LEU A 441 -31.27 11.23 24.94
CA LEU A 441 -30.53 9.99 24.66
C LEU A 441 -30.42 9.11 25.91
N VAL A 442 -30.14 9.71 27.06
CA VAL A 442 -30.01 8.98 28.33
C VAL A 442 -31.31 8.27 28.71
N ASP A 443 -32.46 8.92 28.58
CA ASP A 443 -33.75 8.32 28.92
C ASP A 443 -34.10 7.17 27.98
N TRP A 444 -33.74 7.28 26.70
CA TRP A 444 -33.88 6.18 25.73
C TRP A 444 -32.99 4.97 26.09
N VAL A 445 -31.72 5.20 26.46
CA VAL A 445 -30.80 4.12 26.86
C VAL A 445 -31.26 3.46 28.17
N VAL A 446 -31.75 4.23 29.14
CA VAL A 446 -32.35 3.69 30.38
C VAL A 446 -33.57 2.81 30.07
N GLY A 447 -34.41 3.21 29.10
CA GLY A 447 -35.53 2.38 28.66
C GLY A 447 -35.09 1.00 28.19
N HIS A 448 -34.07 0.94 27.34
CA HIS A 448 -33.46 -0.30 26.86
C HIS A 448 -32.74 -1.10 27.96
N TRP A 449 -32.13 -0.43 28.93
CA TRP A 449 -31.55 -1.09 30.10
C TRP A 449 -32.62 -1.85 30.90
N ASN A 450 -33.76 -1.20 31.14
CA ASN A 450 -34.86 -1.78 31.92
C ASN A 450 -35.55 -2.95 31.24
N THR A 451 -35.56 -2.98 29.91
CA THR A 451 -36.10 -4.09 29.11
C THR A 451 -35.07 -5.18 28.82
N GLY A 452 -33.83 -5.06 29.32
CA GLY A 452 -32.76 -6.01 29.06
C GLY A 452 -32.22 -5.99 27.63
N SER A 453 -32.49 -4.92 26.87
CA SER A 453 -32.13 -4.77 25.46
C SER A 453 -31.09 -3.67 25.22
N LEU A 454 -30.19 -3.45 26.19
CA LEU A 454 -29.16 -2.40 26.15
C LEU A 454 -28.31 -2.42 24.87
N ILE A 455 -27.99 -3.60 24.34
CA ILE A 455 -27.19 -3.77 23.12
C ILE A 455 -27.89 -3.20 21.88
N GLU A 456 -29.22 -3.09 21.88
CA GLU A 456 -29.98 -2.48 20.78
C GLU A 456 -29.76 -0.96 20.68
N THR A 457 -29.16 -0.33 21.71
CA THR A 457 -28.88 1.11 21.71
C THR A 457 -27.63 1.50 20.94
N VAL A 458 -26.76 0.52 20.65
CA VAL A 458 -25.48 0.73 19.99
C VAL A 458 -25.69 1.28 18.59
N ASP A 459 -24.78 2.15 18.14
CA ASP A 459 -24.83 2.75 16.81
C ASP A 459 -25.04 1.68 15.73
N ALA A 460 -26.22 1.70 15.09
CA ALA A 460 -26.60 0.73 14.07
C ALA A 460 -25.60 0.68 12.91
N ARG A 461 -24.85 1.78 12.67
CA ARG A 461 -23.79 1.83 11.64
C ARG A 461 -22.61 0.91 11.96
N LEU A 462 -22.47 0.41 13.20
CA LEU A 462 -21.46 -0.57 13.58
C LEU A 462 -21.84 -2.01 13.18
N HIS A 463 -23.09 -2.28 12.75
CA HIS A 463 -23.54 -3.58 12.22
C HIS A 463 -23.12 -4.80 13.07
N GLY A 464 -23.21 -4.72 14.41
CA GLY A 464 -22.83 -5.81 15.32
C GLY A 464 -21.31 -6.07 15.42
N SER A 465 -20.47 -5.28 14.74
CA SER A 465 -19.01 -5.44 14.73
C SER A 465 -18.36 -4.68 15.91
N TYR A 466 -18.65 -5.10 17.14
CA TYR A 466 -18.08 -4.56 18.37
C TYR A 466 -17.87 -5.68 19.39
N ASP A 467 -17.02 -5.42 20.39
CA ASP A 467 -16.90 -6.31 21.53
C ASP A 467 -18.10 -6.10 22.46
N ILE A 468 -18.85 -7.16 22.76
CA ILE A 468 -20.08 -7.06 23.57
C ILE A 468 -19.73 -6.64 24.99
N ASP A 469 -18.60 -7.10 25.53
CA ASP A 469 -18.19 -6.79 26.89
C ASP A 469 -17.72 -5.34 26.99
N GLU A 470 -16.92 -4.86 26.03
CA GLU A 470 -16.52 -3.43 25.97
C GLU A 470 -17.73 -2.52 25.84
N VAL A 471 -18.70 -2.87 24.98
CA VAL A 471 -19.90 -2.08 24.76
C VAL A 471 -20.81 -2.08 25.98
N CYS A 472 -21.03 -3.25 26.58
CA CYS A 472 -21.78 -3.35 27.83
C CYS A 472 -21.13 -2.51 28.92
N LEU A 473 -19.81 -2.57 29.04
CA LEU A 473 -19.02 -1.78 29.98
C LEU A 473 -19.26 -0.28 29.76
N VAL A 474 -19.03 0.24 28.54
CA VAL A 474 -19.16 1.69 28.30
C VAL A 474 -20.59 2.19 28.37
N LEU A 475 -21.59 1.41 27.97
CA LEU A 475 -23.00 1.83 28.10
C LEU A 475 -23.42 1.90 29.58
N LYS A 476 -23.08 0.88 30.38
CA LYS A 476 -23.34 0.89 31.83
C LYS A 476 -22.57 2.00 32.53
N LEU A 477 -21.31 2.23 32.13
CA LEU A 477 -20.49 3.32 32.65
C LEU A 477 -21.07 4.68 32.26
N GLY A 478 -21.55 4.83 31.02
CA GLY A 478 -22.23 6.03 30.55
C GLY A 478 -23.44 6.36 31.43
N LEU A 479 -24.30 5.36 31.70
CA LEU A 479 -25.46 5.50 32.58
C LEU A 479 -25.07 5.84 34.03
N LEU A 480 -24.03 5.19 34.56
CA LEU A 480 -23.51 5.44 35.91
C LEU A 480 -22.94 6.86 36.03
N CYS A 481 -22.18 7.32 35.04
CA CYS A 481 -21.65 8.68 34.97
C CYS A 481 -22.75 9.72 34.78
N SER A 482 -23.78 9.43 33.98
CA SER A 482 -24.92 10.32 33.74
C SER A 482 -26.03 10.19 34.79
N HIS A 483 -25.75 9.61 35.96
CA HIS A 483 -26.77 9.41 36.98
C HIS A 483 -27.33 10.77 37.48
N PRO A 484 -28.65 10.95 37.66
CA PRO A 484 -29.23 12.24 38.06
C PRO A 484 -28.73 12.73 39.44
N LEU A 485 -28.52 11.80 40.37
CA LEU A 485 -27.89 12.10 41.67
C LEU A 485 -26.37 12.18 41.51
N TYR A 486 -25.81 13.37 41.70
CA TYR A 486 -24.36 13.60 41.62
C TYR A 486 -23.55 12.68 42.55
N SER A 487 -24.07 12.35 43.73
CA SER A 487 -23.41 11.50 44.73
C SER A 487 -23.32 10.03 44.35
N ALA A 488 -24.08 9.59 43.34
CA ALA A 488 -24.01 8.21 42.84
C ALA A 488 -22.99 8.05 41.69
N ARG A 489 -22.49 9.16 41.14
CA ARG A 489 -21.52 9.15 40.04
C ARG A 489 -20.12 8.81 40.56
N PRO A 490 -19.33 8.06 39.80
CA PRO A 490 -17.94 7.77 40.15
C PRO A 490 -17.05 9.01 39.98
N SER A 491 -15.89 8.99 40.64
CA SER A 491 -14.76 9.88 40.30
C SER A 491 -14.13 9.50 38.96
N MET A 492 -13.39 10.41 38.33
CA MET A 492 -12.69 10.10 37.08
C MET A 492 -11.60 9.03 37.30
N GLY A 493 -10.99 8.98 38.49
CA GLY A 493 -10.05 7.91 38.85
C GLY A 493 -10.70 6.52 38.88
N GLN A 494 -11.96 6.43 39.33
CA GLN A 494 -12.73 5.19 39.24
C GLN A 494 -13.13 4.86 37.80
N VAL A 495 -13.56 5.87 37.03
CA VAL A 495 -13.91 5.72 35.61
C VAL A 495 -12.76 5.12 34.80
N VAL A 496 -11.54 5.63 34.95
CA VAL A 496 -10.35 5.11 34.26
C VAL A 496 -10.08 3.66 34.66
N LYS A 497 -10.14 3.33 35.96
CA LYS A 497 -9.97 1.95 36.45
C LYS A 497 -11.02 0.98 35.90
N TYR A 498 -12.27 1.40 35.74
CA TYR A 498 -13.30 0.58 35.09
C TYR A 498 -12.96 0.34 33.61
N LEU A 499 -12.51 1.38 32.89
CA LEU A 499 -12.16 1.28 31.47
C LEU A 499 -10.90 0.44 31.21
N ASP A 500 -9.94 0.46 32.14
CA ASP A 500 -8.71 -0.34 32.05
C ASP A 500 -8.89 -1.78 32.53
N GLY A 501 -10.03 -2.10 33.15
CA GLY A 501 -10.32 -3.44 33.68
C GLY A 501 -9.68 -3.71 35.05
N ASP A 502 -9.09 -2.68 35.67
CA ASP A 502 -8.51 -2.74 37.01
C ASP A 502 -9.57 -2.82 38.12
N MET A 503 -10.81 -2.44 37.81
CA MET A 503 -11.94 -2.50 38.72
C MET A 503 -13.20 -2.98 37.99
N ALA A 504 -13.98 -3.85 38.63
CA ALA A 504 -15.28 -4.27 38.10
C ALA A 504 -16.33 -3.18 38.33
N LEU A 505 -17.17 -2.93 37.33
CA LEU A 505 -18.26 -1.96 37.43
C LEU A 505 -19.30 -2.46 38.44
N PRO A 506 -19.83 -1.60 39.34
CA PRO A 506 -20.84 -2.00 40.31
C PRO A 506 -22.11 -2.52 39.62
N GLU A 507 -22.81 -3.44 40.27
CA GLU A 507 -24.07 -3.97 39.75
C GLU A 507 -25.13 -2.85 39.77
N LEU A 508 -25.61 -2.45 38.59
CA LEU A 508 -26.64 -1.43 38.43
C LEU A 508 -28.01 -2.13 38.39
N ALA A 509 -28.83 -1.99 39.44
CA ALA A 509 -30.18 -2.56 39.39
C ALA A 509 -31.09 -1.73 38.44
N PRO A 510 -31.85 -2.36 37.52
CA PRO A 510 -32.74 -1.64 36.58
C PRO A 510 -33.74 -0.69 37.27
N THR A 511 -34.22 -1.07 38.45
CA THR A 511 -35.16 -0.27 39.24
C THR A 511 -34.57 1.00 39.87
N GLU A 512 -33.25 1.16 39.92
CA GLU A 512 -32.61 2.32 40.57
C GLU A 512 -32.47 3.55 39.66
N GLN A 513 -32.59 3.38 38.34
CA GLN A 513 -32.43 4.47 37.37
C GLN A 513 -33.75 5.15 36.94
N SER A 514 -34.89 4.77 37.54
CA SER A 514 -36.21 5.34 37.19
C SER A 514 -36.43 6.72 37.82
N PHE A 515 -35.68 7.72 37.35
CA PHE A 515 -36.05 9.13 37.47
C PHE A 515 -35.91 9.73 36.08
N GLN A 516 -37.03 9.91 35.35
CA GLN A 516 -37.03 10.52 34.02
C GLN A 516 -36.20 11.81 34.05
N SER A 517 -35.07 11.83 33.35
CA SER A 517 -34.13 12.96 33.35
C SER A 517 -34.82 14.19 32.79
N LEU A 518 -35.65 14.00 31.76
CA LEU A 518 -36.57 15.00 31.22
C LEU A 518 -37.55 15.55 32.27
N ALA A 519 -38.18 14.71 33.09
CA ALA A 519 -39.11 15.16 34.11
C ALA A 519 -38.41 15.97 35.22
N LEU A 520 -37.18 15.60 35.58
CA LEU A 520 -36.36 16.38 36.51
C LEU A 520 -35.91 17.72 35.90
N MET A 521 -35.61 17.77 34.60
CA MET A 521 -35.25 19.02 33.91
C MET A 521 -36.46 19.95 33.69
N GLN A 522 -37.64 19.39 33.37
CA GLN A 522 -38.89 20.14 33.13
C GLN A 522 -39.59 20.57 34.42
N SER A 523 -39.57 19.77 35.48
CA SER A 523 -40.16 20.14 36.78
C SER A 523 -39.33 21.16 37.57
N GLN A 524 -38.09 21.46 37.14
CA GLN A 524 -37.13 22.26 37.92
C GLN A 524 -36.56 23.49 37.19
N GLY A 525 -37.31 24.07 36.25
CA GLY A 525 -37.15 25.50 35.87
C GLY A 525 -36.42 25.82 34.56
N PHE A 526 -36.31 24.88 33.61
CA PHE A 526 -35.99 25.25 32.22
C PHE A 526 -37.27 25.73 31.52
N ASP A 527 -37.63 27.01 31.72
CA ASP A 527 -38.71 27.64 30.96
C ASP A 527 -38.41 27.62 29.45
N SER A 528 -39.48 27.51 28.66
CA SER A 528 -39.55 27.38 27.19
C SER A 528 -38.86 28.46 26.37
N TYR A 529 -38.12 29.39 26.99
CA TYR A 529 -37.47 30.53 26.35
C TYR A 529 -36.10 30.24 25.73
N ILE A 530 -35.48 29.09 26.03
CA ILE A 530 -34.19 28.67 25.41
C ILE A 530 -34.42 27.78 24.16
N MET A 531 -35.68 27.48 23.80
CA MET A 531 -36.02 26.53 22.73
C MET A 531 -36.25 27.12 21.33
N SER A 532 -36.05 28.42 21.10
CA SER A 532 -36.20 29.02 19.76
C SER A 532 -34.85 29.20 19.04
N TYR A 533 -34.56 28.32 18.08
CA TYR A 533 -33.47 28.49 17.10
C TYR A 533 -33.84 29.55 16.04
N PRO A 534 -32.90 30.38 15.56
CA PRO A 534 -32.93 30.89 14.20
C PRO A 534 -32.10 29.97 13.28
N SER A 535 -32.74 29.48 12.23
CA SER A 535 -32.15 28.66 11.17
C SER A 535 -31.10 29.47 10.39
N SER A 536 -29.83 29.11 10.49
CA SER A 536 -28.78 29.68 9.62
C SER A 536 -28.82 29.00 8.25
N VAL A 537 -29.48 29.65 7.29
CA VAL A 537 -29.39 29.33 5.86
C VAL A 537 -27.98 29.69 5.37
N ALA A 538 -27.25 28.69 4.88
CA ALA A 538 -25.96 28.90 4.21
C ALA A 538 -26.20 29.37 2.77
N THR A 539 -26.00 30.66 2.51
CA THR A 539 -25.98 31.21 1.15
C THR A 539 -24.63 30.89 0.51
N MET A 540 -24.64 30.05 -0.53
CA MET A 540 -23.52 29.92 -1.46
C MET A 540 -23.39 31.23 -2.25
N THR A 541 -22.27 31.94 -2.09
CA THR A 541 -21.92 33.05 -2.96
C THR A 541 -20.69 32.68 -3.77
N THR A 542 -20.92 32.34 -5.03
CA THR A 542 -19.92 32.24 -6.09
C THR A 542 -19.36 33.64 -6.38
N MET A 543 -18.04 33.82 -6.27
CA MET A 543 -17.34 35.02 -6.76
C MET A 543 -16.45 34.60 -7.93
N CYS A 544 -16.92 34.90 -9.14
CA CYS A 544 -16.13 34.85 -10.37
C CYS A 544 -16.02 36.28 -10.91
N SER A 545 -14.79 36.79 -10.95
CA SER A 545 -14.21 37.83 -11.82
C SER A 545 -15.10 38.97 -12.36
N LEU A 546 -14.74 40.20 -12.01
CA LEU A 546 -14.96 41.38 -12.84
C LEU A 546 -13.64 42.16 -12.98
N SER A 547 -13.04 42.06 -14.15
CA SER A 547 -12.11 43.05 -14.71
C SER A 547 -12.91 44.18 -15.33
N GLY A 548 -12.59 45.44 -15.02
CA GLY A 548 -13.10 46.56 -15.80
C GLY A 548 -12.98 47.95 -15.16
N ILE A 549 -11.97 48.68 -15.63
CA ILE A 549 -11.88 50.15 -15.75
C ILE A 549 -11.43 50.91 -14.48
N GLY A 550 -10.21 51.45 -14.56
CA GLY A 550 -9.59 52.38 -13.61
C GLY A 550 -8.09 52.26 -13.62
#